data_AF-A0A136KJD6-F1
#
_entry.id   AF-A0A136KJD6-F1
#
_cell.length_a   1.000
_cell.length_b   1.000
_cell.length_c   1.000
_cell.angle_alpha   90.00
_cell.angle_beta   90.00
_cell.angle_gamma   90.00
#
_symmetry.space_group_name_H-M   'P 1'
#
loop_
_entity.id
_entity.type
_entity.pdbx_description
1 polymer ?
#
loop_
_entity_poly.entity_id
_entity_poly.type
_entity_poly.pdbx_seq_one_letter_code
_entity_poly.pdbx_strand_id
1 'polypeptide(L)'
;MSQAVYPTSINILYGGPAQTLGIWNSSNYVDTFAEYVIALIMLWTVLILPWWLLRIFRDYCCDGIYAMKNILLSMYDTLRNPPNGPTPGPVPVPTGTAGLAMKLPKDVEVKARIRLDTVQDIKAARTETIIQSINMKASNLAQVARLETNKAENSAVRSNLDKIQNPFKAETPTERQKLMNMRDEIQSRAIRGDQDAKNLASVTSKSVAQQQAAKQRLLQSMPRMVPVIQNIAIKFSLPKEKTRDIISKIFSNIAIDQRYVQTIAQETHLTPAKTQQVLQTVSTPDLIDKPTAEMVQKTAEATGLKEEQIKLVISKTAVIVKTAPAVTQQVAQQEQVAQDTVKNIAQTQLEVATAPEKHIEQHIPASKKVSIEDYEEVKKMWIAQYESGEIPVTENITSRNQWVEQDIVKISNLLNKIMSPDTKLQEQGLDEVGFILPIFMINNLSGEELLVYLKAKAEAAKQVQRDIEKETEIRNKVKSEEEFIDIEAPKQQEAAKEQTLQEELPIESEEVKPAQGGEVLDPQIANIQKKLLQEEDQQQ
;
A
#
# COMPACT_ATOMS: atom_id res chain seq x y z
N MET A 1 15.19 -3.54 61.95
CA MET A 1 14.93 -3.70 60.50
C MET A 1 13.45 -3.43 60.30
N SER A 2 13.11 -2.30 59.68
CA SER A 2 11.74 -1.84 59.45
C SER A 2 11.14 -2.59 58.26
N GLN A 3 10.26 -3.57 58.53
CA GLN A 3 9.48 -4.27 57.51
C GLN A 3 8.52 -3.26 56.87
N ALA A 4 8.65 -3.06 55.55
CA ALA A 4 7.78 -2.14 54.80
C ALA A 4 6.35 -2.71 54.77
N VAL A 5 5.40 -1.96 55.32
CA VAL A 5 3.97 -2.26 55.29
C VAL A 5 3.38 -1.55 54.07
N TYR A 6 2.86 -2.31 53.11
CA TYR A 6 2.13 -1.73 51.98
C TYR A 6 0.64 -1.66 52.36
N PRO A 7 0.04 -0.48 52.55
CA PRO A 7 -1.36 -0.37 52.90
C PRO A 7 -2.20 -0.61 51.64
N THR A 8 -2.56 -1.86 51.37
CA THR A 8 -3.68 -2.16 50.48
C THR A 8 -4.97 -2.20 51.29
N SER A 9 -6.07 -1.66 50.76
CA SER A 9 -7.38 -1.59 51.43
C SER A 9 -8.08 -2.96 51.59
N ILE A 10 -7.37 -4.07 51.37
CA ILE A 10 -7.91 -5.41 51.36
C ILE A 10 -7.07 -6.29 52.30
N ASN A 11 -7.68 -6.75 53.39
CA ASN A 11 -7.02 -7.62 54.37
C ASN A 11 -7.24 -9.09 53.97
N ILE A 12 -6.46 -9.57 53.00
CA ILE A 12 -6.48 -10.99 52.61
C ILE A 12 -5.48 -11.74 53.50
N LEU A 13 -5.99 -12.69 54.29
CA LEU A 13 -5.16 -13.61 55.07
C LEU A 13 -4.88 -14.87 54.24
N TYR A 14 -3.60 -15.23 54.13
CA TYR A 14 -3.18 -16.45 53.42
C TYR A 14 -2.75 -17.54 54.42
N GLY A 15 -3.10 -18.79 54.12
CA GLY A 15 -2.60 -19.95 54.85
C GLY A 15 -2.96 -21.25 54.16
N GLY A 16 -2.09 -22.25 54.35
CA GLY A 16 -2.28 -23.61 53.83
C GLY A 16 -3.27 -24.43 54.66
N PRO A 17 -3.68 -25.62 54.16
CA PRO A 17 -4.47 -26.56 54.94
C PRO A 17 -3.73 -26.92 56.24
N ALA A 18 -4.44 -26.82 57.38
CA ALA A 18 -3.95 -27.04 58.75
C ALA A 18 -3.10 -25.92 59.41
N GLN A 19 -3.07 -24.70 58.86
CA GLN A 19 -2.43 -23.55 59.52
C GLN A 19 -3.43 -22.69 60.32
N THR A 20 -3.02 -22.22 61.50
CA THR A 20 -3.76 -21.22 62.29
C THR A 20 -3.45 -19.81 61.77
N LEU A 21 -4.47 -19.10 61.28
CA LEU A 21 -4.32 -17.76 60.70
C LEU A 21 -4.23 -16.68 61.79
N GLY A 22 -3.17 -15.86 61.76
CA GLY A 22 -3.00 -14.69 62.62
C GLY A 22 -2.93 -13.38 61.82
N ILE A 23 -2.99 -12.24 62.51
CA ILE A 23 -2.96 -10.89 61.90
C ILE A 23 -1.69 -10.65 61.07
N TRP A 24 -0.62 -11.40 61.35
CA TRP A 24 0.66 -11.36 60.64
C TRP A 24 0.66 -12.10 59.29
N ASN A 25 -0.38 -12.88 58.96
CA ASN A 25 -0.50 -13.61 57.70
C ASN A 25 -1.21 -12.79 56.61
N SER A 26 -1.11 -11.47 56.69
CA SER A 26 -1.78 -10.53 55.79
C SER A 26 -0.92 -10.26 54.56
N SER A 27 -1.56 -10.04 53.40
CA SER A 27 -0.88 -9.68 52.15
C SER A 27 -0.04 -8.39 52.19
N ASN A 28 -0.19 -7.61 53.26
CA ASN A 28 0.53 -6.35 53.47
C ASN A 28 1.99 -6.54 53.93
N TYR A 29 2.40 -7.76 54.28
CA TYR A 29 3.78 -8.11 54.63
C TYR A 29 4.53 -8.68 53.41
N VAL A 30 5.77 -8.21 53.22
CA VAL A 30 6.63 -8.59 52.08
C VAL A 30 6.84 -10.10 51.98
N ASP A 31 7.06 -10.77 53.12
CA ASP A 31 7.33 -12.20 53.16
C ASP A 31 6.09 -13.02 52.75
N THR A 32 4.91 -12.67 53.27
CA THR A 32 3.64 -13.33 52.92
C THR A 32 3.21 -13.04 51.48
N PHE A 33 3.49 -11.85 50.96
CA PHE A 33 3.26 -11.51 49.56
C PHE A 33 4.18 -12.32 48.62
N ALA A 34 5.46 -12.47 48.99
CA ALA A 34 6.39 -13.29 48.23
C ALA A 34 5.96 -14.77 48.19
N GLU A 35 5.50 -15.32 49.31
CA GLU A 35 4.93 -16.67 49.37
C GLU A 35 3.72 -16.85 48.44
N TYR A 36 2.82 -15.86 48.39
CA TYR A 36 1.68 -15.87 47.47
C TYR A 36 2.12 -15.88 45.99
N VAL A 37 3.08 -15.03 45.63
CA VAL A 37 3.61 -14.98 44.25
C VAL A 37 4.28 -16.30 43.87
N ILE A 38 5.04 -16.90 44.78
CA ILE A 38 5.70 -18.20 44.57
C ILE A 38 4.65 -19.31 44.38
N ALA A 39 3.60 -19.36 45.22
CA ALA A 39 2.53 -20.33 45.08
C ALA A 39 1.80 -20.21 43.73
N LEU A 40 1.61 -18.99 43.24
CA LEU A 40 0.98 -18.71 41.95
C LEU A 40 1.85 -19.18 40.78
N ILE A 41 3.17 -18.96 40.84
CA ILE A 41 4.14 -19.48 39.86
C ILE A 41 4.17 -21.01 39.88
N MET A 42 4.15 -21.63 41.06
CA MET A 42 4.09 -23.10 41.19
C MET A 42 2.81 -23.66 40.58
N LEU A 43 1.65 -23.04 40.84
CA LEU A 43 0.37 -23.43 40.25
C LEU A 43 0.41 -23.33 38.71
N TRP A 44 0.92 -22.22 38.18
CA TRP A 44 1.11 -22.04 36.73
C TRP A 44 2.00 -23.11 36.13
N THR A 45 3.09 -23.44 36.81
CA THR A 45 4.02 -24.48 36.37
C THR A 45 3.34 -25.84 36.32
N VAL A 46 2.57 -26.21 37.35
CA VAL A 46 1.84 -27.50 37.39
C VAL A 46 0.75 -27.59 36.33
N LEU A 47 0.09 -26.47 35.98
CA LEU A 47 -0.95 -26.46 34.95
C LEU A 47 -0.37 -26.46 33.52
N ILE A 48 0.68 -25.69 33.26
CA ILE A 48 1.19 -25.45 31.91
C ILE A 48 2.25 -26.47 31.50
N LEU A 49 3.13 -26.87 32.43
CA LEU A 49 4.27 -27.75 32.13
C LEU A 49 3.86 -29.12 31.56
N PRO A 50 2.80 -29.80 32.04
CA PRO A 50 2.36 -31.06 31.43
C PRO A 50 1.89 -30.89 29.99
N TRP A 51 1.22 -29.78 29.68
CA TRP A 51 0.73 -29.48 28.32
C TRP A 51 1.88 -29.11 27.38
N TRP A 52 2.86 -28.38 27.90
CA TRP A 52 4.07 -28.02 27.16
C TRP A 52 4.95 -29.24 26.87
N LEU A 53 5.13 -30.14 27.85
CA LEU A 53 5.82 -31.41 27.67
C LEU A 53 5.12 -32.30 26.64
N LEU A 54 3.79 -32.43 26.70
CA LEU A 54 3.03 -33.19 25.70
C LEU A 54 3.21 -32.64 24.28
N ARG A 55 3.30 -31.31 24.13
CA ARG A 55 3.57 -30.68 22.84
C ARG A 55 4.97 -31.01 22.32
N ILE A 56 5.99 -30.93 23.19
CA ILE A 56 7.37 -31.29 22.83
C ILE A 56 7.46 -32.78 22.47
N PHE A 57 6.86 -33.66 23.27
CA PHE A 57 6.84 -35.10 22.98
C PHE A 57 6.11 -35.41 21.68
N ARG A 58 4.98 -34.75 21.39
CA ARG A 58 4.27 -34.90 20.12
C ARG A 58 5.12 -34.44 18.95
N ASP A 59 5.75 -33.28 19.07
CA ASP A 59 6.58 -32.72 18.00
C ASP A 59 7.82 -33.63 17.76
N TYR A 60 8.46 -34.16 18.81
CA TYR A 60 9.55 -35.15 18.70
C TYR A 60 9.11 -36.51 18.14
N CYS A 61 7.94 -37.04 18.53
CA CYS A 61 7.43 -38.30 17.99
C CYS A 61 7.04 -38.17 16.52
N CYS A 62 6.44 -37.06 16.11
CA CYS A 62 6.11 -36.81 14.72
C CYS A 62 7.39 -36.70 13.87
N ASP A 63 8.36 -35.88 14.29
CA ASP A 63 9.62 -35.73 13.55
C ASP A 63 10.45 -37.04 13.50
N GLY A 64 10.48 -37.81 14.59
CA GLY A 64 11.13 -39.13 14.64
C GLY A 64 10.48 -40.17 13.72
N ILE A 65 9.15 -40.23 13.68
CA ILE A 65 8.41 -41.13 12.78
C ILE A 65 8.59 -40.72 11.31
N TYR A 66 8.63 -39.41 11.00
CA TYR A 66 8.86 -38.94 9.63
C TYR A 66 10.28 -39.20 9.14
N ALA A 67 11.30 -39.05 10.00
CA ALA A 67 12.67 -39.41 9.67
C ALA A 67 12.81 -40.91 9.37
N MET A 68 12.17 -41.76 10.18
CA MET A 68 12.22 -43.21 10.03
C MET A 68 11.43 -43.72 8.81
N LYS A 69 10.34 -43.06 8.44
CA LYS A 69 9.57 -43.33 7.21
C LYS A 69 10.36 -43.00 5.94
N ASN A 70 11.11 -41.89 5.94
CA ASN A 70 11.96 -41.51 4.81
C ASN A 70 13.17 -42.45 4.65
N ILE A 71 13.75 -42.91 5.76
CA ILE A 71 14.83 -43.92 5.75
C ILE A 71 14.30 -45.26 5.23
N LEU A 72 13.13 -45.71 5.70
CA LEU A 72 12.51 -46.97 5.23
C LEU A 72 12.10 -46.92 3.76
N LEU A 73 11.56 -45.79 3.27
CA LEU A 73 11.30 -45.62 1.83
C LEU A 73 12.59 -45.63 1.01
N SER A 74 13.66 -44.99 1.48
CA SER A 74 14.95 -45.01 0.78
C SER A 74 15.59 -46.40 0.75
N MET A 75 15.40 -47.21 1.80
CA MET A 75 15.83 -48.61 1.84
C MET A 75 14.97 -49.50 0.93
N TYR A 76 13.66 -49.26 0.86
CA TYR A 76 12.73 -49.97 -0.01
C TYR A 76 13.00 -49.70 -1.50
N ASP A 77 13.31 -48.44 -1.87
CA ASP A 77 13.69 -48.08 -3.24
C ASP A 77 15.05 -48.66 -3.65
N THR A 78 15.99 -48.79 -2.70
CA THR A 78 17.30 -49.42 -2.92
C THR A 78 17.20 -50.94 -3.13
N LEU A 79 16.18 -51.59 -2.54
CA LEU A 79 15.91 -53.03 -2.70
C LEU A 79 15.16 -53.37 -4.00
N ARG A 80 14.43 -52.41 -4.59
CA ARG A 80 13.61 -52.65 -5.80
C ARG A 80 14.36 -52.43 -7.12
N ASN A 81 15.47 -51.69 -7.11
CA ASN A 81 16.29 -51.43 -8.29
C ASN A 81 17.77 -51.79 -8.05
N PRO A 82 18.20 -53.03 -8.35
CA PRO A 82 19.63 -53.31 -8.45
C PRO A 82 20.21 -52.59 -9.67
N PRO A 83 21.38 -51.91 -9.54
CA PRO A 83 22.01 -51.25 -10.68
C PRO A 83 22.79 -52.30 -11.46
N ASN A 84 22.37 -52.57 -12.70
CA ASN A 84 23.25 -52.79 -13.87
C ASN A 84 22.49 -53.47 -15.04
N GLY A 85 22.47 -52.81 -16.20
CA GLY A 85 22.18 -53.44 -17.49
C GLY A 85 21.48 -52.55 -18.51
N PRO A 86 22.17 -52.01 -19.53
CA PRO A 86 21.59 -51.23 -20.63
C PRO A 86 21.37 -52.09 -21.89
N THR A 87 20.29 -51.84 -22.64
CA THR A 87 20.27 -51.53 -24.10
C THR A 87 18.85 -51.55 -24.70
N PRO A 88 18.61 -50.84 -25.83
CA PRO A 88 17.28 -50.48 -26.33
C PRO A 88 16.74 -51.44 -27.40
N GLY A 89 15.42 -51.55 -27.49
CA GLY A 89 14.69 -52.32 -28.53
C GLY A 89 13.41 -51.61 -28.98
N PRO A 90 12.90 -51.93 -30.19
CA PRO A 90 12.48 -50.92 -31.17
C PRO A 90 10.98 -50.59 -31.17
N VAL A 91 10.69 -49.41 -31.72
CA VAL A 91 9.37 -48.83 -32.02
C VAL A 91 8.56 -49.71 -32.99
N PRO A 92 7.24 -49.87 -32.80
CA PRO A 92 6.36 -50.37 -33.83
C PRO A 92 5.78 -49.22 -34.69
N VAL A 93 5.82 -49.44 -35.99
CA VAL A 93 5.19 -48.65 -37.06
C VAL A 93 3.68 -48.95 -37.08
N PRO A 94 2.78 -47.96 -37.25
CA PRO A 94 1.40 -48.23 -37.66
C PRO A 94 1.23 -48.00 -39.16
N THR A 95 0.56 -48.95 -39.82
CA THR A 95 0.20 -48.91 -41.25
C THR A 95 -1.32 -48.77 -41.40
N GLY A 96 -1.74 -47.84 -42.27
CA GLY A 96 -3.11 -47.69 -42.80
C GLY A 96 -4.01 -46.74 -41.99
N THR A 97 -4.74 -45.78 -42.54
CA THR A 97 -5.18 -45.51 -43.93
C THR A 97 -5.57 -44.03 -44.08
N ALA A 98 -5.50 -43.54 -45.32
CA ALA A 98 -5.57 -42.16 -45.76
C ALA A 98 -6.91 -41.43 -45.60
N GLY A 99 -6.83 -40.09 -45.51
CA GLY A 99 -7.76 -39.20 -46.22
C GLY A 99 -8.54 -38.19 -45.37
N LEU A 100 -7.91 -37.06 -44.99
CA LEU A 100 -8.51 -35.72 -45.02
C LEU A 100 -7.47 -34.68 -44.58
N ALA A 101 -6.92 -33.95 -45.56
CA ALA A 101 -6.05 -32.82 -45.35
C ALA A 101 -6.88 -31.58 -44.96
N MET A 102 -6.82 -31.16 -43.71
CA MET A 102 -7.12 -29.78 -43.32
C MET A 102 -5.81 -29.06 -43.00
N LYS A 103 -5.50 -28.04 -43.81
CA LYS A 103 -4.47 -27.04 -43.52
C LYS A 103 -4.85 -26.31 -42.23
N LEU A 104 -4.09 -26.51 -41.16
CA LEU A 104 -4.10 -25.57 -40.03
C LEU A 104 -3.14 -24.40 -40.33
N PRO A 105 -3.55 -23.15 -40.06
CA PRO A 105 -2.68 -21.99 -40.20
C PRO A 105 -1.60 -22.01 -39.11
N LYS A 106 -0.39 -21.58 -39.51
CA LYS A 106 0.70 -21.23 -38.60
C LYS A 106 0.33 -20.01 -37.76
N ASP A 107 0.98 -19.93 -36.60
CA ASP A 107 1.10 -18.77 -35.71
C ASP A 107 -0.06 -18.50 -34.75
N VAL A 108 -0.13 -19.32 -33.69
CA VAL A 108 -0.36 -18.83 -32.34
C VAL A 108 0.56 -19.61 -31.40
N GLU A 109 1.68 -19.01 -30.99
CA GLU A 109 2.44 -19.50 -29.82
C GLU A 109 1.57 -19.36 -28.57
N VAL A 110 0.78 -20.39 -28.30
CA VAL A 110 0.16 -20.57 -26.99
C VAL A 110 1.30 -20.86 -26.02
N LYS A 111 1.70 -19.85 -25.25
CA LYS A 111 2.67 -19.91 -24.16
C LYS A 111 2.32 -21.10 -23.26
N ALA A 112 2.99 -22.24 -23.47
CA ALA A 112 2.69 -23.49 -22.79
C ALA A 112 2.87 -23.28 -21.28
N ARG A 113 1.77 -23.33 -20.51
CA ARG A 113 1.86 -23.42 -19.05
C ARG A 113 2.52 -24.76 -18.73
N ILE A 114 3.81 -24.72 -18.41
CA ILE A 114 4.58 -25.89 -17.99
C ILE A 114 3.92 -26.44 -16.71
N ARG A 115 3.34 -27.64 -16.78
CA ARG A 115 2.73 -28.29 -15.63
C ARG A 115 3.82 -28.97 -14.81
N LEU A 116 4.14 -28.39 -13.65
CA LEU A 116 5.06 -28.97 -12.68
C LEU A 116 4.29 -29.97 -11.80
N ASP A 117 3.98 -31.16 -12.33
CA ASP A 117 3.11 -32.11 -11.62
C ASP A 117 3.89 -33.16 -10.83
N THR A 118 5.11 -33.52 -11.25
CA THR A 118 5.94 -34.49 -10.53
C THR A 118 7.15 -33.86 -9.82
N VAL A 119 7.72 -34.60 -8.86
CA VAL A 119 8.96 -34.20 -8.16
C VAL A 119 10.13 -34.08 -9.14
N GLN A 120 10.16 -34.92 -10.17
CA GLN A 120 11.19 -34.88 -11.21
C GLN A 120 11.06 -33.62 -12.05
N ASP A 121 9.84 -33.21 -12.41
CA ASP A 121 9.59 -31.96 -13.15
C ASP A 121 10.04 -30.74 -12.33
N ILE A 122 9.75 -30.72 -11.03
CA ILE A 122 10.17 -29.64 -10.12
C ILE A 122 11.70 -29.57 -10.02
N LYS A 123 12.37 -30.73 -9.92
CA LYS A 123 13.84 -30.81 -9.86
C LYS A 123 14.51 -30.41 -11.18
N ALA A 124 13.90 -30.75 -12.31
CA ALA A 124 14.43 -30.42 -13.64
C ALA A 124 14.14 -28.96 -14.06
N ALA A 125 13.04 -28.37 -13.58
CA ALA A 125 12.64 -27.01 -13.90
C ALA A 125 13.58 -25.97 -13.31
N ARG A 126 13.80 -24.85 -14.01
CA ARG A 126 14.48 -23.67 -13.45
C ARG A 126 13.62 -22.99 -12.40
N THR A 127 14.24 -22.31 -11.45
CA THR A 127 13.53 -21.60 -10.38
C THR A 127 12.58 -20.54 -10.96
N GLU A 128 13.00 -19.87 -12.02
CA GLU A 128 12.14 -18.96 -12.78
C GLU A 128 10.86 -19.64 -13.31
N THR A 129 10.94 -20.89 -13.79
CA THR A 129 9.78 -21.65 -14.27
C THR A 129 8.84 -22.00 -13.12
N ILE A 130 9.40 -22.27 -11.93
CA ILE A 130 8.60 -22.48 -10.71
C ILE A 130 7.84 -21.18 -10.37
N ILE A 131 8.51 -20.03 -10.36
CA ILE A 131 7.90 -18.71 -10.09
C ILE A 131 6.81 -18.37 -11.13
N GLN A 132 7.04 -18.67 -12.41
CA GLN A 132 6.04 -18.48 -13.46
C GLN A 132 4.82 -19.39 -13.27
N SER A 133 5.02 -20.64 -12.87
CA SER A 133 3.92 -21.60 -12.67
C SER A 133 2.95 -21.19 -11.55
N ILE A 134 3.42 -20.37 -10.60
CA ILE A 134 2.63 -19.85 -9.47
C ILE A 134 2.12 -18.43 -9.70
N ASN A 135 2.27 -17.89 -10.93
CA ASN A 135 1.86 -16.54 -11.34
C ASN A 135 2.50 -15.40 -10.54
N MET A 136 3.72 -15.58 -10.02
CA MET A 136 4.40 -14.56 -9.19
C MET A 136 5.47 -13.77 -9.95
N LYS A 137 5.66 -14.03 -11.24
CA LYS A 137 6.66 -13.34 -12.05
C LYS A 137 6.16 -11.94 -12.42
N ALA A 138 6.95 -10.92 -12.07
CA ALA A 138 6.76 -9.54 -12.46
C ALA A 138 8.12 -8.93 -12.83
N SER A 139 8.32 -8.62 -14.12
CA SER A 139 9.60 -8.10 -14.62
C SER A 139 9.71 -6.57 -14.62
N ASN A 140 8.60 -5.86 -14.44
CA ASN A 140 8.52 -4.40 -14.46
C ASN A 140 7.38 -3.93 -13.55
N LEU A 141 7.29 -2.62 -13.31
CA LEU A 141 6.28 -2.08 -12.40
C LEU A 141 4.86 -2.24 -12.95
N ALA A 142 4.66 -2.17 -14.26
CA ALA A 142 3.37 -2.40 -14.88
C ALA A 142 2.82 -3.80 -14.56
N GLN A 143 3.66 -4.85 -14.61
CA GLN A 143 3.24 -6.20 -14.22
C GLN A 143 2.91 -6.30 -12.73
N VAL A 144 3.62 -5.58 -11.87
CA VAL A 144 3.28 -5.52 -10.44
C VAL A 144 1.91 -4.86 -10.24
N ALA A 145 1.66 -3.72 -10.90
CA ALA A 145 0.37 -3.04 -10.85
C ALA A 145 -0.76 -3.92 -11.38
N ARG A 146 -0.53 -4.67 -12.47
CA ARG A 146 -1.50 -5.65 -12.96
C ARG A 146 -1.80 -6.74 -11.93
N LEU A 147 -0.78 -7.30 -11.28
CA LEU A 147 -0.96 -8.31 -10.22
C LEU A 147 -1.72 -7.75 -9.01
N GLU A 148 -1.60 -6.45 -8.69
CA GLU A 148 -2.34 -5.82 -7.60
C GLU A 148 -3.78 -5.48 -7.98
N THR A 149 -3.99 -4.89 -9.17
CA THR A 149 -5.29 -4.37 -9.64
C THR A 149 -6.21 -5.49 -10.16
N ASN A 150 -5.66 -6.54 -10.78
CA ASN A 150 -6.46 -7.66 -11.25
C ASN A 150 -6.82 -8.61 -10.09
N LYS A 151 -8.08 -8.55 -9.65
CA LYS A 151 -8.61 -9.34 -8.53
C LYS A 151 -8.37 -10.85 -8.65
N ALA A 152 -8.50 -11.41 -9.86
CA ALA A 152 -8.31 -12.85 -10.08
C ALA A 152 -6.83 -13.25 -9.96
N GLU A 153 -5.94 -12.48 -10.57
CA GLU A 153 -4.49 -12.70 -10.47
C GLU A 153 -4.00 -12.46 -9.03
N ASN A 154 -4.44 -11.38 -8.38
CA ASN A 154 -4.12 -11.05 -7.00
C ASN A 154 -4.53 -12.19 -6.04
N SER A 155 -5.78 -12.65 -6.13
CA SER A 155 -6.31 -13.72 -5.28
C SER A 155 -5.56 -15.04 -5.50
N ALA A 156 -5.24 -15.36 -6.76
CA ALA A 156 -4.45 -16.55 -7.10
C ALA A 156 -3.04 -16.48 -6.51
N VAL A 157 -2.36 -15.33 -6.63
CA VAL A 157 -1.02 -15.13 -6.08
C VAL A 157 -1.03 -15.21 -4.55
N ARG A 158 -2.00 -14.55 -3.87
CA ARG A 158 -2.15 -14.64 -2.41
C ARG A 158 -2.36 -16.08 -1.96
N SER A 159 -3.26 -16.80 -2.61
CA SER A 159 -3.54 -18.21 -2.30
C SER A 159 -2.30 -19.08 -2.50
N ASN A 160 -1.60 -18.92 -3.62
CA ASN A 160 -0.38 -19.67 -3.90
C ASN A 160 0.72 -19.36 -2.89
N LEU A 161 0.94 -18.10 -2.54
CA LEU A 161 1.95 -17.69 -1.56
C LEU A 161 1.67 -18.32 -0.19
N ASP A 162 0.42 -18.24 0.25
CA ASP A 162 -0.03 -18.77 1.54
C ASP A 162 0.09 -20.31 1.59
N LYS A 163 -0.26 -20.98 0.49
CA LYS A 163 -0.10 -22.43 0.32
C LYS A 163 1.35 -22.87 0.26
N ILE A 164 2.26 -22.10 -0.33
CA ILE A 164 3.69 -22.44 -0.35
C ILE A 164 4.32 -22.19 1.04
N GLN A 165 3.94 -21.10 1.70
CA GLN A 165 4.38 -20.79 3.05
C GLN A 165 3.88 -21.85 4.06
N ASN A 166 2.65 -22.33 3.87
CA ASN A 166 2.06 -23.40 4.64
C ASN A 166 1.35 -24.46 3.76
N PRO A 167 2.09 -25.49 3.31
CA PRO A 167 1.54 -26.57 2.47
C PRO A 167 0.33 -27.30 3.07
N PHE A 168 0.15 -27.27 4.39
CA PHE A 168 -1.00 -27.90 5.06
C PHE A 168 -2.34 -27.21 4.77
N LYS A 169 -2.32 -25.98 4.23
CA LYS A 169 -3.53 -25.28 3.79
C LYS A 169 -4.10 -25.82 2.47
N ALA A 170 -3.37 -26.69 1.77
CA ALA A 170 -3.88 -27.37 0.59
C ALA A 170 -4.98 -28.38 0.96
N GLU A 171 -6.05 -28.39 0.16
CA GLU A 171 -7.25 -29.21 0.38
C GLU A 171 -6.96 -30.69 0.15
N THR A 172 -6.13 -31.01 -0.86
CA THR A 172 -5.82 -32.40 -1.22
C THR A 172 -4.45 -32.84 -0.71
N PRO A 173 -4.27 -34.11 -0.30
CA PRO A 173 -2.97 -34.66 0.07
C PRO A 173 -1.93 -34.56 -1.06
N THR A 174 -2.36 -34.71 -2.31
CA THR A 174 -1.49 -34.62 -3.49
C THR A 174 -0.94 -33.21 -3.68
N GLU A 175 -1.79 -32.19 -3.58
CA GLU A 175 -1.37 -30.79 -3.66
C GLU A 175 -0.44 -30.42 -2.50
N ARG A 176 -0.74 -30.89 -1.28
CA ARG A 176 0.12 -30.71 -0.10
C ARG A 176 1.52 -31.27 -0.34
N GLN A 177 1.62 -32.50 -0.86
CA GLN A 177 2.90 -33.12 -1.16
C GLN A 177 3.66 -32.33 -2.24
N LYS A 178 2.97 -31.88 -3.29
CA LYS A 178 3.56 -31.03 -4.36
C LYS A 178 4.14 -29.74 -3.79
N LEU A 179 3.40 -29.05 -2.92
CA LEU A 179 3.85 -27.80 -2.29
C LEU A 179 5.01 -28.03 -1.30
N MET A 180 5.00 -29.13 -0.56
CA MET A 180 6.14 -29.52 0.29
C MET A 180 7.39 -29.74 -0.55
N ASN A 181 7.29 -30.54 -1.62
CA ASN A 181 8.41 -30.82 -2.51
C ASN A 181 8.93 -29.54 -3.18
N MET A 182 8.02 -28.65 -3.61
CA MET A 182 8.38 -27.36 -4.20
C MET A 182 9.13 -26.49 -3.18
N ARG A 183 8.60 -26.34 -1.97
CA ARG A 183 9.23 -25.56 -0.90
C ARG A 183 10.61 -26.08 -0.54
N ASP A 184 10.74 -27.40 -0.39
CA ASP A 184 12.00 -28.03 0.01
C ASP A 184 13.06 -27.92 -1.11
N GLU A 185 12.64 -28.03 -2.38
CA GLU A 185 13.53 -27.78 -3.53
C GLU A 185 13.97 -26.31 -3.59
N ILE A 186 13.06 -25.34 -3.40
CA ILE A 186 13.39 -23.91 -3.34
C ILE A 186 14.40 -23.64 -2.23
N GLN A 187 14.20 -24.19 -1.04
CA GLN A 187 15.15 -24.04 0.08
C GLN A 187 16.51 -24.66 -0.24
N SER A 188 16.53 -25.85 -0.85
CA SER A 188 17.77 -26.52 -1.24
C SER A 188 18.56 -25.71 -2.27
N ARG A 189 17.88 -25.12 -3.26
CA ARG A 189 18.49 -24.23 -4.27
C ARG A 189 19.00 -22.93 -3.65
N ALA A 190 18.24 -22.36 -2.71
CA ALA A 190 18.66 -21.17 -1.98
C ALA A 190 19.97 -21.40 -1.22
N ILE A 191 20.12 -22.56 -0.55
CA ILE A 191 21.36 -22.96 0.13
C ILE A 191 22.50 -23.15 -0.88
N ARG A 192 22.21 -23.73 -2.05
CA ARG A 192 23.18 -23.92 -3.15
C ARG A 192 23.57 -22.63 -3.87
N GLY A 193 22.96 -21.49 -3.54
CA GLY A 193 23.37 -20.19 -4.03
C GLY A 193 22.48 -19.56 -5.10
N ASP A 194 21.44 -20.26 -5.57
CA ASP A 194 20.47 -19.73 -6.56
C ASP A 194 19.77 -18.49 -5.99
N GLN A 195 19.92 -17.35 -6.68
CA GLN A 195 19.44 -16.06 -6.21
C GLN A 195 17.91 -15.95 -6.27
N ASP A 196 17.28 -16.47 -7.33
CA ASP A 196 15.81 -16.49 -7.44
C ASP A 196 15.21 -17.39 -6.37
N ALA A 197 15.88 -18.50 -6.07
CA ALA A 197 15.47 -19.41 -5.02
C ALA A 197 15.65 -18.78 -3.63
N LYS A 198 16.73 -18.02 -3.39
CA LYS A 198 16.93 -17.26 -2.15
C LYS A 198 15.85 -16.21 -1.96
N ASN A 199 15.50 -15.49 -3.03
CA ASN A 199 14.47 -14.47 -3.02
C ASN A 199 13.11 -15.10 -2.69
N LEU A 200 12.72 -16.17 -3.40
CA LEU A 200 11.49 -16.90 -3.11
C LEU A 200 11.47 -17.50 -1.71
N ALA A 201 12.56 -18.14 -1.28
CA ALA A 201 12.71 -18.69 0.05
C ALA A 201 12.56 -17.63 1.15
N SER A 202 13.09 -16.41 0.95
CA SER A 202 12.99 -15.34 1.97
C SER A 202 11.55 -14.88 2.22
N VAL A 203 10.66 -15.05 1.25
CA VAL A 203 9.24 -14.68 1.37
C VAL A 203 8.41 -15.87 1.89
N THR A 204 8.74 -17.09 1.44
CA THR A 204 7.95 -18.29 1.78
C THR A 204 8.44 -19.00 3.04
N SER A 205 9.61 -18.66 3.58
CA SER A 205 10.12 -19.29 4.80
C SER A 205 9.45 -18.73 6.05
N LYS A 206 9.49 -19.54 7.12
CA LYS A 206 9.12 -19.11 8.48
C LYS A 206 10.28 -18.41 9.21
N SER A 207 11.43 -18.24 8.55
CA SER A 207 12.61 -17.68 9.19
C SER A 207 12.54 -16.16 9.19
N VAL A 208 12.36 -15.58 10.37
CA VAL A 208 12.38 -14.13 10.58
C VAL A 208 13.69 -13.52 10.09
N ALA A 209 14.82 -14.20 10.29
CA ALA A 209 16.12 -13.72 9.85
C ALA A 209 16.23 -13.60 8.32
N GLN A 210 15.64 -14.54 7.56
CA GLN A 210 15.64 -14.47 6.09
C GLN A 210 14.74 -13.35 5.58
N GLN A 211 13.58 -13.16 6.21
CA GLN A 211 12.67 -12.05 5.89
C GLN A 211 13.31 -10.70 6.18
N GLN A 212 13.96 -10.54 7.35
CA GLN A 212 14.68 -9.32 7.72
C GLN A 212 15.84 -9.03 6.76
N ALA A 213 16.62 -10.03 6.39
CA ALA A 213 17.70 -9.85 5.42
C ALA A 213 17.19 -9.38 4.04
N ALA A 214 16.04 -9.89 3.58
CA ALA A 214 15.42 -9.43 2.34
C ALA A 214 14.90 -7.99 2.45
N LYS A 215 14.24 -7.63 3.56
CA LYS A 215 13.80 -6.25 3.84
C LYS A 215 14.97 -5.27 3.86
N GLN A 216 16.06 -5.63 4.53
CA GLN A 216 17.26 -4.79 4.61
C GLN A 216 17.89 -4.54 3.25
N ARG A 217 17.90 -5.53 2.34
CA ARG A 217 18.37 -5.33 0.95
C ARG A 217 17.49 -4.32 0.20
N LEU A 218 16.17 -4.41 0.36
CA LEU A 218 15.26 -3.42 -0.22
C LEU A 218 15.55 -2.02 0.32
N LEU A 219 15.65 -1.85 1.63
CA LEU A 219 15.97 -0.56 2.27
C LEU A 219 17.32 0.00 1.80
N GLN A 220 18.35 -0.84 1.69
CA GLN A 220 19.68 -0.42 1.21
C GLN A 220 19.68 0.05 -0.24
N SER A 221 18.74 -0.44 -1.05
CA SER A 221 18.59 -0.04 -2.45
C SER A 221 17.67 1.17 -2.65
N MET A 222 17.15 1.77 -1.56
CA MET A 222 16.35 2.99 -1.65
C MET A 222 17.23 4.22 -1.81
N PRO A 223 16.86 5.16 -2.70
CA PRO A 223 17.52 6.44 -2.78
C PRO A 223 17.28 7.26 -1.52
N ARG A 224 18.26 8.11 -1.17
CA ARG A 224 18.08 9.12 -0.13
C ARG A 224 17.11 10.20 -0.61
N MET A 225 16.33 10.76 0.31
CA MET A 225 15.39 11.84 0.02
C MET A 225 16.10 13.02 -0.64
N VAL A 226 15.51 13.53 -1.72
CA VAL A 226 15.99 14.75 -2.36
C VAL A 226 15.35 15.97 -1.69
N PRO A 227 16.09 17.07 -1.55
CA PRO A 227 15.54 18.34 -1.10
C PRO A 227 14.45 18.85 -2.06
N VAL A 228 13.29 19.24 -1.53
CA VAL A 228 12.12 19.76 -2.30
C VAL A 228 12.52 20.87 -3.25
N ILE A 229 13.47 21.69 -2.81
CA ILE A 229 13.98 22.83 -3.54
C ILE A 229 14.46 22.49 -4.96
N GLN A 230 14.99 21.29 -5.19
CA GLN A 230 15.42 20.88 -6.51
C GLN A 230 14.23 20.72 -7.47
N ASN A 231 13.11 20.19 -6.97
CA ASN A 231 11.89 20.02 -7.77
C ASN A 231 11.18 21.36 -8.00
N ILE A 232 11.20 22.25 -7.01
CA ILE A 232 10.68 23.63 -7.16
C ILE A 232 11.50 24.38 -8.21
N ALA A 233 12.83 24.31 -8.14
CA ALA A 233 13.73 24.96 -9.10
C ALA A 233 13.43 24.51 -10.55
N ILE A 234 13.24 23.21 -10.76
CA ILE A 234 12.85 22.64 -12.07
C ILE A 234 11.47 23.15 -12.49
N LYS A 235 10.47 23.07 -11.61
CA LYS A 235 9.08 23.45 -11.92
C LYS A 235 8.94 24.92 -12.32
N PHE A 236 9.69 25.82 -11.68
CA PHE A 236 9.64 27.26 -11.95
C PHE A 236 10.76 27.74 -12.88
N SER A 237 11.57 26.82 -13.44
CA SER A 237 12.69 27.15 -14.34
C SER A 237 13.67 28.17 -13.73
N LEU A 238 13.94 28.07 -12.42
CA LEU A 238 14.89 28.93 -11.71
C LEU A 238 16.14 28.15 -11.30
N PRO A 239 17.31 28.81 -11.22
CA PRO A 239 18.47 28.21 -10.57
C PRO A 239 18.16 27.77 -9.14
N LYS A 240 18.75 26.64 -8.71
CA LYS A 240 18.58 26.11 -7.36
C LYS A 240 18.94 27.16 -6.29
N GLU A 241 20.07 27.85 -6.48
CA GLU A 241 20.55 28.92 -5.59
C GLU A 241 19.51 30.03 -5.45
N LYS A 242 18.94 30.53 -6.56
CA LYS A 242 17.89 31.56 -6.52
C LYS A 242 16.63 31.09 -5.78
N THR A 243 16.21 29.84 -6.03
CA THR A 243 15.06 29.25 -5.32
C THR A 243 15.31 29.18 -3.82
N ARG A 244 16.55 28.89 -3.42
CA ARG A 244 16.97 28.84 -2.01
C ARG A 244 16.93 30.21 -1.36
N ASP A 245 17.47 31.20 -2.05
CA ASP A 245 17.56 32.56 -1.56
C ASP A 245 16.16 33.17 -1.40
N ILE A 246 15.24 32.89 -2.33
CA ILE A 246 13.82 33.25 -2.20
C ILE A 246 13.23 32.68 -0.90
N ILE A 247 13.37 31.36 -0.67
CA ILE A 247 12.82 30.71 0.52
C ILE A 247 13.46 31.27 1.80
N SER A 248 14.79 31.39 1.82
CA SER A 248 15.55 31.93 2.95
C SER A 248 15.12 33.36 3.31
N LYS A 249 14.96 34.22 2.32
CA LYS A 249 14.54 35.61 2.51
C LYS A 249 13.10 35.73 2.99
N ILE A 250 12.20 34.83 2.60
CA ILE A 250 10.83 34.82 3.12
C ILE A 250 10.84 34.52 4.62
N PHE A 251 11.51 33.46 5.05
CA PHE A 251 11.62 33.13 6.47
C PHE A 251 12.34 34.25 7.24
N SER A 252 13.39 34.82 6.66
CA SER A 252 14.15 35.93 7.28
C SER A 252 13.32 37.19 7.45
N ASN A 253 12.56 37.60 6.42
CA ASN A 253 11.72 38.80 6.48
C ASN A 253 10.62 38.63 7.54
N ILE A 254 10.02 37.44 7.63
CA ILE A 254 9.04 37.11 8.67
C ILE A 254 9.69 37.08 10.06
N ALA A 255 10.93 36.60 10.18
CA ALA A 255 11.67 36.56 11.45
C ALA A 255 12.12 37.94 11.95
N ILE A 256 12.26 38.92 11.04
CA ILE A 256 12.69 40.29 11.38
C ILE A 256 11.49 41.15 11.76
N ASP A 257 10.33 40.96 11.11
CA ASP A 257 9.13 41.73 11.41
C ASP A 257 8.44 41.26 12.70
N GLN A 258 8.55 42.08 13.74
CA GLN A 258 7.97 41.80 15.06
C GLN A 258 6.45 41.55 15.02
N ARG A 259 5.71 42.13 14.06
CA ARG A 259 4.25 41.91 13.96
C ARG A 259 3.94 40.47 13.58
N TYR A 260 4.66 39.92 12.61
CA TYR A 260 4.48 38.52 12.20
C TYR A 260 4.98 37.57 13.27
N VAL A 261 6.16 37.82 13.84
CA VAL A 261 6.70 37.00 14.94
C VAL A 261 5.72 36.93 16.11
N GLN A 262 5.11 38.06 16.49
CA GLN A 262 4.19 38.09 17.61
C GLN A 262 2.86 37.38 17.32
N THR A 263 2.35 37.50 16.08
CA THR A 263 1.16 36.77 15.63
C THR A 263 1.41 35.25 15.68
N ILE A 264 2.52 34.78 15.12
CA ILE A 264 2.89 33.36 15.15
C ILE A 264 3.08 32.89 16.60
N ALA A 265 3.79 33.67 17.43
CA ALA A 265 4.05 33.32 18.83
C ALA A 265 2.76 33.12 19.62
N GLN A 266 1.76 34.00 19.44
CA GLN A 266 0.45 33.87 20.08
C GLN A 266 -0.31 32.63 19.62
N GLU A 267 -0.34 32.36 18.31
CA GLU A 267 -1.07 31.22 17.75
C GLU A 267 -0.38 29.87 18.00
N THR A 268 0.93 29.87 18.27
CA THR A 268 1.71 28.65 18.53
C THR A 268 2.01 28.42 20.01
N HIS A 269 1.56 29.33 20.88
CA HIS A 269 1.85 29.32 22.32
C HIS A 269 3.36 29.28 22.64
N LEU A 270 4.17 29.96 21.80
CA LEU A 270 5.61 30.12 22.00
C LEU A 270 5.94 31.56 22.37
N THR A 271 7.14 31.79 22.90
CA THR A 271 7.63 33.17 23.09
C THR A 271 8.03 33.77 21.74
N PRO A 272 7.94 35.11 21.56
CA PRO A 272 8.43 35.77 20.36
C PRO A 272 9.91 35.46 20.07
N ALA A 273 10.74 35.40 21.12
CA ALA A 273 12.15 35.04 21.01
C ALA A 273 12.35 33.61 20.46
N LYS A 274 11.58 32.63 20.96
CA LYS A 274 11.66 31.25 20.47
C LYS A 274 11.11 31.11 19.05
N THR A 275 10.04 31.83 18.73
CA THR A 275 9.47 31.88 17.37
C THR A 275 10.47 32.45 16.38
N GLN A 276 11.10 33.57 16.73
CA GLN A 276 12.15 34.19 15.93
C GLN A 276 13.35 33.24 15.75
N GLN A 277 13.77 32.54 16.81
CA GLN A 277 14.86 31.55 16.74
C GLN A 277 14.53 30.41 15.75
N VAL A 278 13.29 29.88 15.78
CA VAL A 278 12.85 28.85 14.83
C VAL A 278 12.92 29.36 13.39
N LEU A 279 12.33 30.53 13.11
CA LEU A 279 12.30 31.11 11.76
C LEU A 279 13.70 31.42 11.23
N GLN A 280 14.59 31.95 12.07
CA GLN A 280 15.99 32.18 11.71
C GLN A 280 16.73 30.87 11.43
N THR A 281 16.50 29.84 12.23
CA THR A 281 17.15 28.53 12.03
C THR A 281 16.70 27.91 10.71
N VAL A 282 15.38 27.87 10.44
CA VAL A 282 14.83 27.36 9.18
C VAL A 282 15.27 28.19 7.97
N SER A 283 15.52 29.49 8.14
CA SER A 283 16.00 30.36 7.06
C SER A 283 17.44 30.04 6.59
N THR A 284 18.17 29.20 7.32
CA THR A 284 19.57 28.91 6.98
C THR A 284 19.69 28.09 5.70
N PRO A 285 20.58 28.48 4.77
CA PRO A 285 20.77 27.77 3.49
C PRO A 285 20.99 26.26 3.64
N ASP A 286 21.77 25.83 4.65
CA ASP A 286 22.06 24.39 4.89
C ASP A 286 20.80 23.58 5.23
N LEU A 287 19.85 24.16 5.96
CA LEU A 287 18.63 23.46 6.35
C LEU A 287 17.56 23.48 5.25
N ILE A 288 17.48 24.55 4.46
CA ILE A 288 16.56 24.62 3.31
C ILE A 288 16.93 23.60 2.23
N ASP A 289 18.22 23.31 2.09
CA ASP A 289 18.75 22.31 1.18
C ASP A 289 18.64 20.87 1.73
N LYS A 290 17.94 20.64 2.84
CA LYS A 290 17.70 19.30 3.41
C LYS A 290 16.25 18.84 3.21
N PRO A 291 15.99 17.52 3.26
CA PRO A 291 14.62 17.01 3.33
C PRO A 291 13.87 17.62 4.53
N THR A 292 12.55 17.84 4.37
CA THR A 292 11.71 18.49 5.39
C THR A 292 11.83 17.84 6.78
N ALA A 293 11.85 16.50 6.83
CA ALA A 293 12.00 15.77 8.09
C ALA A 293 13.32 16.10 8.80
N GLU A 294 14.44 16.13 8.05
CA GLU A 294 15.76 16.49 8.62
C GLU A 294 15.81 17.97 9.01
N MET A 295 15.20 18.86 8.22
CA MET A 295 15.08 20.28 8.55
C MET A 295 14.33 20.48 9.88
N VAL A 296 13.19 19.82 10.07
CA VAL A 296 12.40 19.90 11.31
C VAL A 296 13.17 19.31 12.49
N GLN A 297 13.76 18.13 12.32
CA GLN A 297 14.54 17.46 13.36
C GLN A 297 15.73 18.32 13.81
N LYS A 298 16.53 18.83 12.88
CA LYS A 298 17.68 19.69 13.21
C LYS A 298 17.26 21.02 13.83
N THR A 299 16.11 21.57 13.42
CA THR A 299 15.54 22.76 14.06
C THR A 299 15.09 22.45 15.48
N ALA A 300 14.54 21.26 15.75
CA ALA A 300 14.14 20.80 17.08
C ALA A 300 15.36 20.70 18.00
N GLU A 301 16.42 20.06 17.52
CA GLU A 301 17.71 19.94 18.21
C GLU A 301 18.33 21.31 18.52
N ALA A 302 18.32 22.24 17.56
CA ALA A 302 18.92 23.57 17.71
C ALA A 302 18.11 24.52 18.62
N THR A 303 16.78 24.38 18.67
CA THR A 303 15.89 25.28 19.41
C THR A 303 15.44 24.74 20.77
N GLY A 304 15.59 23.43 20.99
CA GLY A 304 15.10 22.72 22.17
C GLY A 304 13.57 22.58 22.20
N LEU A 305 12.91 22.67 21.05
CA LEU A 305 11.45 22.55 20.92
C LEU A 305 11.06 21.17 20.38
N LYS A 306 9.80 20.78 20.58
CA LYS A 306 9.26 19.56 19.97
C LYS A 306 9.03 19.78 18.47
N GLU A 307 9.21 18.73 17.67
CA GLU A 307 8.98 18.78 16.21
C GLU A 307 7.58 19.29 15.85
N GLU A 308 6.56 18.93 16.63
CA GLU A 308 5.18 19.39 16.44
C GLU A 308 5.05 20.92 16.55
N GLN A 309 5.77 21.54 17.48
CA GLN A 309 5.76 23.00 17.66
C GLN A 309 6.44 23.70 16.48
N ILE A 310 7.49 23.09 15.93
CA ILE A 310 8.18 23.62 14.74
C ILE A 310 7.29 23.51 13.51
N LYS A 311 6.65 22.35 13.30
CA LYS A 311 5.65 22.16 12.23
C LYS A 311 4.54 23.21 12.33
N LEU A 312 4.08 23.53 13.54
CA LEU A 312 3.06 24.55 13.77
C LEU A 312 3.55 25.96 13.40
N VAL A 313 4.79 26.34 13.80
CA VAL A 313 5.39 27.62 13.41
C VAL A 313 5.52 27.76 11.89
N ILE A 314 5.98 26.70 11.22
CA ILE A 314 6.08 26.67 9.75
C ILE A 314 4.68 26.79 9.11
N SER A 315 3.67 26.15 9.71
CA SER A 315 2.26 26.25 9.27
C SER A 315 1.71 27.66 9.35
N LYS A 316 1.92 28.35 10.47
CA LYS A 316 1.49 29.75 10.62
C LYS A 316 2.27 30.70 9.71
N THR A 317 3.54 30.40 9.45
CA THR A 317 4.33 31.08 8.42
C THR A 317 3.70 30.93 7.04
N ALA A 318 3.22 29.73 6.69
CA ALA A 318 2.50 29.48 5.43
C ALA A 318 1.25 30.35 5.28
N VAL A 319 0.49 30.52 6.37
CA VAL A 319 -0.70 31.39 6.39
C VAL A 319 -0.29 32.84 6.12
N ILE A 320 0.75 33.34 6.78
CA ILE A 320 1.24 34.72 6.59
C ILE A 320 1.70 34.96 5.15
N VAL A 321 2.43 34.01 4.54
CA VAL A 321 2.83 34.11 3.13
C VAL A 321 1.63 34.18 2.19
N LYS A 322 0.52 33.49 2.51
CA LYS A 322 -0.72 33.53 1.74
C LYS A 322 -1.49 34.84 1.94
N THR A 323 -1.51 35.39 3.15
CA THR A 323 -2.37 36.52 3.52
C THR A 323 -1.68 37.88 3.52
N ALA A 324 -0.34 37.94 3.52
CA ALA A 324 0.45 39.16 3.55
C ALA A 324 1.28 39.34 2.26
N PRO A 325 0.71 39.96 1.20
CA PRO A 325 1.40 40.18 -0.07
C PRO A 325 2.72 40.94 0.07
N ALA A 326 2.81 41.83 1.07
CA ALA A 326 3.99 42.63 1.35
C ALA A 326 5.27 41.79 1.51
N VAL A 327 5.18 40.62 2.16
CA VAL A 327 6.33 39.71 2.34
C VAL A 327 6.82 39.19 0.99
N THR A 328 5.90 38.72 0.15
CA THR A 328 6.23 38.20 -1.20
C THR A 328 6.72 39.31 -2.14
N GLN A 329 6.16 40.51 -2.04
CA GLN A 329 6.52 41.66 -2.87
C GLN A 329 7.94 42.15 -2.56
N GLN A 330 8.31 42.19 -1.28
CA GLN A 330 9.65 42.58 -0.86
C GLN A 330 10.71 41.60 -1.38
N VAL A 331 10.46 40.30 -1.32
CA VAL A 331 11.38 39.27 -1.83
C VAL A 331 11.43 39.28 -3.36
N ALA A 332 10.29 39.49 -4.03
CA ALA A 332 10.19 39.63 -5.48
C ALA A 332 11.04 40.79 -6.02
N GLN A 333 11.00 41.94 -5.36
CA GLN A 333 11.83 43.10 -5.71
C GLN A 333 13.33 42.82 -5.50
N GLN A 334 13.70 42.15 -4.41
CA GLN A 334 15.09 41.83 -4.10
C GLN A 334 15.70 40.79 -5.04
N GLU A 335 14.92 39.78 -5.44
CA GLU A 335 15.37 38.67 -6.28
C GLU A 335 15.16 38.91 -7.79
N GLN A 336 14.48 40.01 -8.14
CA GLN A 336 14.10 40.36 -9.51
C GLN A 336 13.26 39.25 -10.17
N VAL A 337 12.27 38.74 -9.44
CA VAL A 337 11.36 37.69 -9.90
C VAL A 337 9.92 38.19 -9.76
N ALA A 338 9.02 37.72 -10.63
CA ALA A 338 7.59 38.03 -10.52
C ALA A 338 7.04 37.65 -9.13
N GLN A 339 6.17 38.50 -8.57
CA GLN A 339 5.58 38.28 -7.25
C GLN A 339 4.81 36.96 -7.18
N ASP A 340 4.07 36.60 -8.23
CA ASP A 340 3.34 35.34 -8.30
C ASP A 340 4.28 34.12 -8.24
N THR A 341 5.45 34.20 -8.88
CA THR A 341 6.46 33.14 -8.81
C THR A 341 7.02 32.99 -7.40
N VAL A 342 7.32 34.09 -6.71
CA VAL A 342 7.77 34.07 -5.31
C VAL A 342 6.70 33.47 -4.40
N LYS A 343 5.44 33.90 -4.56
CA LYS A 343 4.30 33.37 -3.81
C LYS A 343 4.14 31.87 -4.03
N ASN A 344 4.19 31.41 -5.28
CA ASN A 344 4.02 30.00 -5.63
C ASN A 344 5.18 29.12 -5.16
N ILE A 345 6.43 29.60 -5.22
CA ILE A 345 7.61 28.92 -4.68
C ILE A 345 7.47 28.74 -3.17
N ALA A 346 7.17 29.83 -2.47
CA ALA A 346 7.01 29.84 -1.02
C ALA A 346 5.87 28.93 -0.58
N GLN A 347 4.72 29.04 -1.25
CA GLN A 347 3.56 28.20 -0.96
C GLN A 347 3.86 26.72 -1.20
N THR A 348 4.52 26.38 -2.31
CA THR A 348 4.90 24.98 -2.59
C THR A 348 5.82 24.44 -1.50
N GLN A 349 6.88 25.18 -1.12
CA GLN A 349 7.80 24.76 -0.06
C GLN A 349 7.10 24.64 1.30
N LEU A 350 6.24 25.60 1.64
CA LEU A 350 5.53 25.64 2.93
C LEU A 350 4.46 24.55 3.01
N GLU A 351 3.76 24.24 1.93
CA GLU A 351 2.80 23.12 1.89
C GLU A 351 3.51 21.78 2.12
N VAL A 352 4.67 21.56 1.48
CA VAL A 352 5.49 20.37 1.72
C VAL A 352 6.06 20.35 3.14
N ALA A 353 6.41 21.50 3.70
CA ALA A 353 6.97 21.58 5.05
C ALA A 353 5.95 21.35 6.17
N THR A 354 4.68 21.69 5.91
CA THR A 354 3.58 21.64 6.90
C THR A 354 2.80 20.34 6.87
N ALA A 355 2.71 19.73 5.70
CA ALA A 355 2.16 18.41 5.50
C ALA A 355 3.14 17.55 4.69
N PRO A 356 4.33 17.23 5.24
CA PRO A 356 5.30 16.37 4.56
C PRO A 356 4.68 15.01 4.20
N GLU A 357 3.76 14.52 5.06
CA GLU A 357 2.91 13.37 4.76
C GLU A 357 2.22 13.49 3.39
N LYS A 358 1.60 14.62 3.09
CA LYS A 358 0.80 14.79 1.86
C LYS A 358 1.63 15.00 0.60
N HIS A 359 2.95 15.22 0.72
CA HIS A 359 3.82 15.58 -0.40
C HIS A 359 5.14 14.81 -0.43
N ILE A 360 5.25 13.71 0.30
CA ILE A 360 6.45 12.88 0.39
C ILE A 360 6.92 12.38 -1.00
N GLU A 361 6.01 12.23 -1.95
CA GLU A 361 6.34 11.86 -3.34
C GLU A 361 7.23 12.88 -4.07
N GLN A 362 7.20 14.14 -3.62
CA GLN A 362 8.06 15.20 -4.12
C GLN A 362 9.49 15.11 -3.59
N HIS A 363 9.78 14.20 -2.66
CA HIS A 363 11.15 13.93 -2.19
C HIS A 363 11.79 12.72 -2.85
N ILE A 364 11.04 11.97 -3.66
CA ILE A 364 11.53 10.78 -4.35
C ILE A 364 12.24 11.22 -5.64
N PRO A 365 13.54 10.93 -5.80
CA PRO A 365 14.27 11.27 -7.02
C PRO A 365 13.67 10.56 -8.24
N ALA A 366 13.90 11.12 -9.42
CA ALA A 366 13.66 10.42 -10.67
C ALA A 366 14.53 9.16 -10.72
N SER A 367 13.91 8.01 -10.97
CA SER A 367 14.62 6.75 -11.11
C SER A 367 15.29 6.66 -12.47
N LYS A 368 16.49 6.06 -12.52
CA LYS A 368 17.16 5.68 -13.77
C LYS A 368 16.80 4.26 -14.22
N LYS A 369 16.22 3.46 -13.32
CA LYS A 369 15.89 2.05 -13.56
C LYS A 369 14.49 1.87 -14.13
N VAL A 370 13.57 2.74 -13.73
CA VAL A 370 12.18 2.73 -14.22
C VAL A 370 12.07 3.66 -15.42
N SER A 371 11.54 3.16 -16.54
CA SER A 371 11.27 4.00 -17.70
C SER A 371 10.05 4.88 -17.45
N ILE A 372 9.97 6.02 -18.14
CA ILE A 372 8.84 6.94 -18.00
C ILE A 372 7.54 6.26 -18.46
N GLU A 373 7.63 5.42 -19.48
CA GLU A 373 6.51 4.64 -20.01
C GLU A 373 5.97 3.66 -18.97
N ASP A 374 6.84 2.92 -18.28
CA ASP A 374 6.43 1.97 -17.22
C ASP A 374 5.77 2.72 -16.04
N TYR A 375 6.31 3.89 -15.67
CA TYR A 375 5.71 4.76 -14.66
C TYR A 375 4.30 5.25 -15.04
N GLU A 376 4.12 5.76 -16.26
CA GLU A 376 2.83 6.26 -16.73
C GLU A 376 1.82 5.11 -16.94
N GLU A 377 2.27 3.93 -17.34
CA GLU A 377 1.42 2.74 -17.45
C GLU A 377 0.87 2.32 -16.08
N VAL A 378 1.73 2.27 -15.05
CA VAL A 378 1.32 2.02 -13.65
C VAL A 378 0.31 3.05 -13.20
N LYS A 379 0.59 4.34 -13.42
CA LYS A 379 -0.30 5.44 -13.06
C LYS A 379 -1.66 5.28 -13.75
N LYS A 380 -1.68 4.98 -15.05
CA LYS A 380 -2.90 4.77 -15.83
C LYS A 380 -3.73 3.59 -15.32
N MET A 381 -3.10 2.46 -14.97
CA MET A 381 -3.80 1.32 -14.38
C MET A 381 -4.44 1.68 -13.04
N TRP A 382 -3.74 2.44 -12.20
CA TRP A 382 -4.29 2.90 -10.92
C TRP A 382 -5.41 3.92 -11.08
N ILE A 383 -5.33 4.85 -12.04
CA ILE A 383 -6.44 5.75 -12.38
C ILE A 383 -7.68 4.93 -12.75
N ALA A 384 -7.55 3.98 -13.68
CA ALA A 384 -8.65 3.11 -14.08
C ALA A 384 -9.21 2.31 -12.89
N GLN A 385 -8.35 1.84 -11.99
CA GLN A 385 -8.75 1.12 -10.78
C GLN A 385 -9.54 2.01 -9.81
N TYR A 386 -9.13 3.26 -9.58
CA TYR A 386 -9.87 4.17 -8.70
C TYR A 386 -11.19 4.63 -9.32
N GLU A 387 -11.23 4.87 -10.63
CA GLU A 387 -12.43 5.32 -11.36
C GLU A 387 -13.49 4.22 -11.50
N SER A 388 -13.08 3.02 -11.90
CA SER A 388 -14.00 1.95 -12.32
C SER A 388 -13.93 0.69 -11.45
N GLY A 389 -12.89 0.55 -10.62
CA GLY A 389 -12.72 -0.62 -9.77
C GLY A 389 -13.75 -0.71 -8.65
N GLU A 390 -13.86 -1.93 -8.10
CA GLU A 390 -14.67 -2.20 -6.91
C GLU A 390 -14.13 -1.41 -5.71
N ILE A 391 -15.04 -0.73 -5.01
CA ILE A 391 -14.70 0.00 -3.79
C ILE A 391 -14.50 -1.02 -2.65
N PRO A 392 -13.35 -1.01 -1.94
CA PRO A 392 -13.14 -1.89 -0.79
C PRO A 392 -14.01 -1.41 0.38
N VAL A 393 -15.21 -1.98 0.51
CA VAL A 393 -16.15 -1.63 1.58
C VAL A 393 -15.56 -2.06 2.92
N THR A 394 -15.36 -1.09 3.80
CA THR A 394 -14.94 -1.28 5.20
C THR A 394 -15.77 -0.36 6.09
N GLU A 395 -15.65 -0.45 7.41
CA GLU A 395 -16.38 0.42 8.34
C GLU A 395 -16.19 1.92 8.02
N ASN A 396 -15.04 2.30 7.47
CA ASN A 396 -14.68 3.68 7.16
C ASN A 396 -14.74 4.04 5.67
N ILE A 397 -15.01 3.07 4.78
CA ILE A 397 -15.03 3.29 3.32
C ILE A 397 -16.37 2.81 2.79
N THR A 398 -17.21 3.78 2.40
CA THR A 398 -18.52 3.52 1.78
C THR A 398 -18.63 4.09 0.38
N SER A 399 -17.76 5.05 0.04
CA SER A 399 -17.77 5.74 -1.25
C SER A 399 -16.39 5.75 -1.90
N ARG A 400 -16.36 5.96 -3.22
CA ARG A 400 -15.13 6.11 -3.99
C ARG A 400 -14.28 7.26 -3.50
N ASN A 401 -14.91 8.41 -3.17
CA ASN A 401 -14.19 9.57 -2.65
C ASN A 401 -13.47 9.22 -1.33
N GLN A 402 -14.17 8.60 -0.38
CA GLN A 402 -13.56 8.16 0.88
C GLN A 402 -12.44 7.14 0.66
N TRP A 403 -12.59 6.24 -0.31
CA TRP A 403 -11.54 5.28 -0.64
C TRP A 403 -10.29 5.99 -1.13
N VAL A 404 -10.43 6.87 -2.14
CA VAL A 404 -9.31 7.62 -2.74
C VAL A 404 -8.61 8.48 -1.69
N GLU A 405 -9.36 9.25 -0.89
CA GLU A 405 -8.81 10.11 0.16
C GLU A 405 -8.03 9.30 1.20
N GLN A 406 -8.59 8.17 1.65
CA GLN A 406 -7.91 7.30 2.60
C GLN A 406 -6.67 6.65 2.00
N ASP A 407 -6.70 6.26 0.73
CA ASP A 407 -5.56 5.62 0.08
C ASP A 407 -4.41 6.61 -0.11
N ILE A 408 -4.70 7.87 -0.43
CA ILE A 408 -3.70 8.96 -0.44
C ILE A 408 -3.03 9.04 0.94
N VAL A 409 -3.80 9.12 2.02
CA VAL A 409 -3.26 9.19 3.38
C VAL A 409 -2.44 7.93 3.73
N LYS A 410 -2.93 6.73 3.38
CA LYS A 410 -2.23 5.47 3.64
C LYS A 410 -0.89 5.41 2.91
N ILE A 411 -0.87 5.71 1.61
CA ILE A 411 0.35 5.67 0.80
C ILE A 411 1.34 6.75 1.26
N SER A 412 0.85 7.94 1.60
CA SER A 412 1.63 9.01 2.22
C SER A 412 2.31 8.58 3.53
N ASN A 413 1.54 7.98 4.45
CA ASN A 413 2.08 7.49 5.71
C ASN A 413 3.08 6.34 5.50
N LEU A 414 2.80 5.47 4.53
CA LEU A 414 3.68 4.38 4.14
C LEU A 414 5.03 4.90 3.63
N LEU A 415 5.02 5.85 2.70
CA LEU A 415 6.21 6.51 2.18
C LEU A 415 6.98 7.23 3.29
N ASN A 416 6.31 7.92 4.21
CA ASN A 416 6.93 8.55 5.38
C ASN A 416 7.67 7.54 6.26
N LYS A 417 7.06 6.39 6.55
CA LYS A 417 7.66 5.32 7.36
C LYS A 417 8.89 4.74 6.66
N ILE A 418 8.77 4.41 5.38
CA ILE A 418 9.83 3.80 4.57
C ILE A 418 11.01 4.76 4.37
N MET A 419 10.75 6.05 4.24
CA MET A 419 11.78 7.08 4.04
C MET A 419 12.26 7.73 5.34
N SER A 420 11.74 7.27 6.49
CA SER A 420 12.13 7.74 7.82
C SER A 420 13.61 7.47 8.09
N PRO A 421 14.31 8.34 8.85
CA PRO A 421 15.65 8.03 9.34
C PRO A 421 15.67 6.90 10.39
N ASP A 422 14.54 6.55 11.00
CA ASP A 422 14.44 5.46 11.99
C ASP A 422 14.24 4.10 11.31
N THR A 423 15.21 3.19 11.47
CA THR A 423 15.17 1.81 10.96
C THR A 423 13.91 1.05 11.38
N LYS A 424 13.39 1.26 12.59
CA LYS A 424 12.18 0.56 13.05
C LYS A 424 10.95 1.01 12.27
N LEU A 425 10.84 2.32 12.02
CA LEU A 425 9.77 2.87 11.20
C LEU A 425 9.91 2.42 9.74
N GLN A 426 11.13 2.30 9.22
CA GLN A 426 11.36 1.76 7.88
C GLN A 426 10.87 0.31 7.74
N GLU A 427 11.20 -0.55 8.71
CA GLU A 427 10.75 -1.93 8.73
C GLU A 427 9.22 -2.03 8.86
N GLN A 428 8.63 -1.24 9.75
CA GLN A 428 7.17 -1.16 9.89
C GLN A 428 6.51 -0.67 8.59
N GLY A 429 7.10 0.32 7.94
CA GLY A 429 6.66 0.80 6.63
C GLY A 429 6.67 -0.33 5.61
N LEU A 430 7.75 -1.09 5.50
CA LEU A 430 7.80 -2.25 4.60
C LEU A 430 6.73 -3.30 4.94
N ASP A 431 6.44 -3.56 6.20
CA ASP A 431 5.35 -4.48 6.58
C ASP A 431 3.97 -3.99 6.12
N GLU A 432 3.73 -2.68 6.16
CA GLU A 432 2.48 -2.05 5.73
C GLU A 432 2.31 -1.98 4.19
N VAL A 433 3.39 -2.17 3.43
CA VAL A 433 3.33 -2.36 1.96
C VAL A 433 2.45 -3.56 1.59
N GLY A 434 2.35 -4.55 2.49
CA GLY A 434 1.42 -5.66 2.38
C GLY A 434 1.70 -6.56 1.18
N PHE A 435 0.70 -6.73 0.30
CA PHE A 435 0.71 -7.73 -0.77
C PHE A 435 1.84 -7.57 -1.79
N ILE A 436 2.25 -6.34 -2.09
CA ILE A 436 3.26 -6.12 -3.14
C ILE A 436 4.67 -6.43 -2.66
N LEU A 437 4.96 -6.34 -1.35
CA LEU A 437 6.32 -6.57 -0.83
C LEU A 437 6.87 -7.96 -1.20
N PRO A 438 6.13 -9.07 -0.98
CA PRO A 438 6.47 -10.39 -1.53
C PRO A 438 6.85 -10.40 -3.01
N ILE A 439 6.09 -9.69 -3.86
CA ILE A 439 6.32 -9.64 -5.31
C ILE A 439 7.63 -8.93 -5.62
N PHE A 440 7.90 -7.81 -4.97
CA PHE A 440 9.17 -7.08 -5.10
C PHE A 440 10.35 -7.94 -4.69
N MET A 441 10.25 -8.65 -3.56
CA MET A 441 11.30 -9.53 -3.06
C MET A 441 11.58 -10.70 -4.00
N ILE A 442 10.53 -11.41 -4.45
CA ILE A 442 10.66 -12.59 -5.33
C ILE A 442 11.34 -12.22 -6.65
N ASN A 443 10.96 -11.06 -7.23
CA ASN A 443 11.43 -10.64 -8.55
C ASN A 443 12.70 -9.77 -8.52
N ASN A 444 13.35 -9.64 -7.36
CA ASN A 444 14.57 -8.84 -7.18
C ASN A 444 14.39 -7.36 -7.59
N LEU A 445 13.19 -6.82 -7.45
CA LEU A 445 12.92 -5.40 -7.66
C LEU A 445 13.52 -4.60 -6.50
N SER A 446 14.08 -3.43 -6.81
CA SER A 446 14.75 -2.59 -5.84
C SER A 446 13.78 -1.71 -5.04
N GLY A 447 14.27 -1.20 -3.91
CA GLY A 447 13.57 -0.22 -3.09
C GLY A 447 13.32 1.10 -3.84
N GLU A 448 14.20 1.48 -4.75
CA GLU A 448 13.98 2.59 -5.69
C GLU A 448 12.72 2.38 -6.54
N GLU A 449 12.57 1.19 -7.13
CA GLU A 449 11.38 0.81 -7.91
C GLU A 449 10.12 0.78 -7.04
N LEU A 450 10.23 0.34 -5.78
CA LEU A 450 9.11 0.37 -4.83
C LEU A 450 8.64 1.80 -4.53
N LEU A 451 9.57 2.74 -4.32
CA LEU A 451 9.22 4.14 -4.10
C LEU A 451 8.56 4.76 -5.33
N VAL A 452 9.07 4.45 -6.54
CA VAL A 452 8.46 4.92 -7.80
C VAL A 452 7.07 4.36 -8.00
N TYR A 453 6.86 3.09 -7.68
CA TYR A 453 5.55 2.45 -7.74
C TYR A 453 4.53 3.12 -6.80
N LEU A 454 4.92 3.32 -5.53
CA LEU A 454 4.08 3.99 -4.54
C LEU A 454 3.80 5.46 -4.93
N LYS A 455 4.78 6.15 -5.52
CA LYS A 455 4.61 7.48 -6.10
C LYS A 455 3.58 7.50 -7.22
N ALA A 456 3.69 6.59 -8.18
CA ALA A 456 2.74 6.49 -9.29
C ALA A 456 1.31 6.25 -8.79
N LYS A 457 1.15 5.37 -7.79
CA LYS A 457 -0.13 5.09 -7.14
C LYS A 457 -0.70 6.32 -6.41
N ALA A 458 0.14 7.06 -5.67
CA ALA A 458 -0.27 8.29 -4.99
C ALA A 458 -0.70 9.40 -5.98
N GLU A 459 0.06 9.58 -7.06
CA GLU A 459 -0.26 10.56 -8.11
C GLU A 459 -1.56 10.22 -8.86
N ALA A 460 -1.79 8.93 -9.13
CA ALA A 460 -3.05 8.44 -9.69
C ALA A 460 -4.24 8.78 -8.78
N ALA A 461 -4.12 8.50 -7.48
CA ALA A 461 -5.16 8.80 -6.50
C ALA A 461 -5.46 10.31 -6.40
N LYS A 462 -4.41 11.16 -6.36
CA LYS A 462 -4.56 12.63 -6.33
C LYS A 462 -5.14 13.19 -7.63
N GLN A 463 -4.87 12.57 -8.77
CA GLN A 463 -5.50 12.95 -10.02
C GLN A 463 -7.00 12.67 -9.99
N VAL A 464 -7.39 11.44 -9.64
CA VAL A 464 -8.80 11.05 -9.54
C VAL A 464 -9.55 11.88 -8.48
N GLN A 465 -8.92 12.20 -7.35
CA GLN A 465 -9.51 13.09 -6.34
C GLN A 465 -9.84 14.48 -6.93
N ARG A 466 -8.90 15.08 -7.68
CA ARG A 466 -9.13 16.38 -8.33
C ARG A 466 -10.24 16.31 -9.36
N ASP A 467 -10.35 15.21 -10.08
CA ASP A 467 -11.38 15.04 -11.11
C ASP A 467 -12.77 14.84 -10.47
N ILE A 468 -12.85 14.10 -9.36
CA ILE A 468 -14.07 14.01 -8.52
C ILE A 468 -14.47 15.39 -7.98
N GLU A 469 -13.52 16.16 -7.44
CA GLU A 469 -13.80 17.50 -6.92
C GLU A 469 -14.36 18.43 -8.00
N LYS A 470 -13.75 18.45 -9.19
CA LYS A 470 -14.26 19.22 -10.33
C LYS A 470 -15.64 18.76 -10.78
N GLU A 471 -15.88 17.45 -10.86
CA GLU A 471 -17.18 16.91 -11.23
C GLU A 471 -18.25 17.33 -10.21
N THR A 472 -17.94 17.28 -8.91
CA THR A 472 -18.86 17.76 -7.87
C THR A 472 -19.13 19.26 -7.95
N GLU A 473 -18.11 20.07 -8.27
CA GLU A 473 -18.26 21.51 -8.46
C GLU A 473 -19.16 21.82 -9.67
N ILE A 474 -18.95 21.14 -10.80
CA ILE A 474 -19.79 21.28 -12.00
C ILE A 474 -21.21 20.83 -11.70
N ARG A 475 -21.39 19.68 -11.03
CA ARG A 475 -22.71 19.15 -10.68
C ARG A 475 -23.48 20.09 -9.74
N ASN A 476 -22.78 20.76 -8.83
CA ASN A 476 -23.38 21.74 -7.94
C ASN A 476 -23.78 23.02 -8.71
N LYS A 477 -22.96 23.47 -9.67
CA LYS A 477 -23.29 24.62 -10.55
C LYS A 477 -24.52 24.34 -11.43
N VAL A 478 -24.60 23.15 -12.02
CA VAL A 478 -25.76 22.75 -12.84
C VAL A 478 -27.04 22.66 -12.00
N LYS A 479 -26.96 22.07 -10.80
CA LYS A 479 -28.12 22.02 -9.88
C LYS A 479 -28.61 23.39 -9.42
N SER A 480 -27.72 24.37 -9.26
CA SER A 480 -28.12 25.75 -8.93
C SER A 480 -28.78 26.49 -10.09
N GLU A 481 -28.59 26.05 -11.34
CA GLU A 481 -29.19 26.65 -12.53
C GLU A 481 -30.58 26.04 -12.86
N GLU A 482 -30.85 24.79 -12.45
CA GLU A 482 -32.13 24.10 -12.72
C GLU A 482 -33.28 24.47 -11.77
N GLU A 483 -33.04 25.20 -10.66
CA GLU A 483 -34.06 25.51 -9.64
C GLU A 483 -34.91 26.77 -9.93
N PHE A 484 -34.83 27.36 -11.13
CA PHE A 484 -35.60 28.56 -11.52
C PHE A 484 -36.43 28.40 -12.80
N ILE A 485 -37.38 27.45 -12.84
CA ILE A 485 -38.55 27.56 -13.73
C ILE A 485 -39.79 27.02 -12.99
N ASP A 486 -40.36 27.81 -12.08
CA ASP A 486 -41.77 27.67 -11.70
C ASP A 486 -42.61 28.38 -12.77
N ILE A 487 -43.09 27.62 -13.76
CA ILE A 487 -44.16 28.10 -14.65
C ILE A 487 -45.48 27.94 -13.89
N GLU A 488 -46.03 29.07 -13.43
CA GLU A 488 -47.43 29.16 -13.00
C GLU A 488 -48.35 28.66 -14.12
N ALA A 489 -48.96 27.50 -13.93
CA ALA A 489 -49.98 26.98 -14.83
C ALA A 489 -51.26 27.83 -14.71
N PRO A 490 -51.78 28.40 -15.82
CA PRO A 490 -53.02 29.17 -15.78
C PRO A 490 -54.24 28.25 -15.56
N LYS A 491 -55.13 28.70 -14.69
CA LYS A 491 -56.38 28.05 -14.28
C LYS A 491 -57.26 27.65 -15.47
N GLN A 492 -57.63 26.37 -15.56
CA GLN A 492 -58.73 25.89 -16.40
C GLN A 492 -60.09 26.21 -15.74
N GLN A 493 -60.97 26.88 -16.50
CA GLN A 493 -62.39 27.03 -16.18
C GLN A 493 -63.15 25.78 -16.63
N GLU A 494 -63.99 25.26 -15.73
CA GLU A 494 -65.02 24.26 -15.99
C GLU A 494 -66.11 24.79 -16.95
N ALA A 495 -66.55 23.95 -17.90
CA ALA A 495 -67.96 23.86 -18.27
C ALA A 495 -68.30 22.55 -19.01
N ALA A 496 -69.34 21.88 -18.48
CA ALA A 496 -70.32 21.03 -19.16
C ALA A 496 -70.00 19.54 -19.47
N LYS A 497 -70.34 18.70 -18.48
CA LYS A 497 -71.27 17.54 -18.52
C LYS A 497 -71.52 16.82 -19.87
N GLU A 498 -71.31 15.51 -19.92
CA GLU A 498 -72.38 14.48 -19.91
C GLU A 498 -71.87 13.03 -19.82
N GLN A 499 -72.36 12.31 -18.80
CA GLN A 499 -72.82 10.89 -18.74
C GLN A 499 -71.93 9.77 -19.34
N THR A 500 -71.25 8.96 -18.51
CA THR A 500 -71.67 7.63 -17.97
C THR A 500 -72.20 6.61 -18.99
N LEU A 501 -71.44 5.54 -19.23
CA LEU A 501 -71.90 4.16 -18.97
C LEU A 501 -70.72 3.18 -18.89
N GLN A 502 -70.75 2.36 -17.84
CA GLN A 502 -69.94 1.16 -17.64
C GLN A 502 -70.41 0.05 -18.59
N GLU A 503 -69.52 -0.78 -19.13
CA GLU A 503 -69.67 -2.24 -19.08
C GLU A 503 -68.40 -2.99 -19.53
N GLU A 504 -68.36 -4.25 -19.12
CA GLU A 504 -67.19 -5.08 -18.79
C GLU A 504 -66.53 -5.79 -20.00
N LEU A 505 -65.20 -6.03 -19.86
CA LEU A 505 -64.40 -7.27 -20.05
C LEU A 505 -64.87 -8.38 -21.04
N PRO A 506 -64.00 -9.36 -21.41
CA PRO A 506 -62.69 -9.36 -22.09
C PRO A 506 -62.66 -10.46 -23.21
N ILE A 507 -61.46 -10.95 -23.57
CA ILE A 507 -61.14 -12.22 -24.30
C ILE A 507 -60.97 -12.02 -25.83
N GLU A 508 -59.76 -11.87 -26.38
CA GLU A 508 -58.60 -12.79 -26.52
C GLU A 508 -58.57 -13.48 -27.89
N SER A 509 -57.33 -13.65 -28.39
CA SER A 509 -56.84 -14.44 -29.53
C SER A 509 -56.71 -13.73 -30.87
N GLU A 510 -55.46 -13.37 -31.19
CA GLU A 510 -54.89 -13.68 -32.51
C GLU A 510 -53.40 -14.01 -32.34
N GLU A 511 -53.06 -15.28 -32.54
CA GLU A 511 -51.73 -15.71 -32.97
C GLU A 511 -51.43 -15.06 -34.33
N VAL A 512 -50.20 -14.56 -34.55
CA VAL A 512 -49.32 -14.88 -35.70
C VAL A 512 -47.94 -14.24 -35.42
N LYS A 513 -46.89 -15.07 -35.28
CA LYS A 513 -45.49 -14.73 -35.67
C LYS A 513 -45.32 -15.18 -37.14
N PRO A 514 -44.29 -14.77 -37.94
CA PRO A 514 -43.07 -14.00 -37.63
C PRO A 514 -42.70 -12.92 -38.69
N ALA A 515 -41.67 -12.09 -38.42
CA ALA A 515 -40.51 -11.82 -39.33
C ALA A 515 -39.86 -10.43 -39.10
N GLN A 516 -38.56 -10.47 -38.81
CA GLN A 516 -37.45 -9.66 -39.35
C GLN A 516 -37.61 -8.15 -39.64
N GLY A 517 -36.71 -7.37 -39.03
CA GLY A 517 -35.98 -6.28 -39.70
C GLY A 517 -36.21 -4.86 -39.17
N GLY A 518 -35.10 -4.14 -38.93
CA GLY A 518 -34.85 -2.68 -38.85
C GLY A 518 -36.03 -1.72 -38.64
N GLU A 519 -35.96 -0.70 -37.79
CA GLU A 519 -34.97 0.38 -37.62
C GLU A 519 -35.59 1.23 -36.46
N VAL A 520 -34.88 2.01 -35.65
CA VAL A 520 -34.68 3.46 -35.86
C VAL A 520 -34.06 3.97 -34.56
N LEU A 521 -32.86 4.55 -34.65
CA LEU A 521 -32.27 5.37 -33.61
C LEU A 521 -32.99 6.72 -33.59
N ASP A 522 -33.33 7.18 -32.39
CA ASP A 522 -34.03 8.43 -32.11
C ASP A 522 -33.30 9.65 -32.74
N PRO A 523 -33.99 10.48 -33.55
CA PRO A 523 -33.41 11.69 -34.17
C PRO A 523 -32.89 12.73 -33.16
N GLN A 524 -33.15 12.58 -31.86
CA GLN A 524 -32.58 13.43 -30.83
C GLN A 524 -31.09 13.15 -30.55
N ILE A 525 -30.61 11.91 -30.73
CA ILE A 525 -29.21 11.53 -30.43
C ILE A 525 -28.25 12.05 -31.52
N ALA A 526 -28.70 12.10 -32.77
CA ALA A 526 -27.90 12.60 -33.89
C ALA A 526 -27.64 14.12 -33.83
N ASN A 527 -28.56 14.89 -33.23
CA ASN A 527 -28.40 16.34 -33.06
C ASN A 527 -27.45 16.71 -31.92
N ILE A 528 -27.30 15.86 -30.90
CA ILE A 528 -26.38 16.09 -29.78
C ILE A 528 -24.93 15.86 -30.22
N GLN A 529 -24.66 14.81 -31.00
CA GLN A 529 -23.31 14.56 -31.54
C GLN A 529 -22.85 15.67 -32.49
N LYS A 530 -23.78 16.29 -33.23
CA LYS A 530 -23.44 17.37 -34.17
C LYS A 530 -23.12 18.70 -33.47
N LYS A 531 -23.69 18.96 -32.30
CA LYS A 531 -23.35 20.13 -31.47
C LYS A 531 -22.01 19.96 -30.76
N LEU A 532 -21.71 18.77 -30.26
CA LEU A 532 -20.43 18.48 -29.59
C LEU A 532 -19.22 18.64 -30.52
N LEU A 533 -19.35 18.24 -31.79
CA LEU A 533 -18.31 18.41 -32.80
C LEU A 533 -18.11 19.87 -33.24
N GLN A 534 -19.09 20.76 -33.04
CA GLN A 534 -18.95 22.19 -33.37
C GLN A 534 -18.37 23.03 -32.22
N GLU A 535 -18.46 22.56 -30.98
CA GLU A 535 -17.87 23.24 -29.82
C GLU A 535 -16.38 22.91 -29.65
N GLU A 536 -15.90 21.74 -30.08
CA GLU A 536 -14.46 21.40 -30.07
C GLU A 536 -13.63 22.22 -31.07
N ASP A 537 -14.21 22.65 -32.20
CA ASP A 537 -13.51 23.47 -33.20
C ASP A 537 -13.44 24.96 -32.84
N GLN A 538 -14.13 25.43 -31.78
CA GLN A 538 -14.10 26.82 -31.33
C GLN A 538 -13.17 27.10 -30.14
N GLN A 539 -12.46 26.08 -29.63
CA GLN A 539 -11.51 26.22 -28.52
C GLN A 539 -10.05 25.89 -28.87
N GLN A 540 -9.66 25.94 -30.15
CA GLN A 540 -8.26 25.95 -30.59
C GLN A 540 -7.76 27.34 -31.00
#